data_AF-A0A3E3IA91-F1
#
_entry.id   AF-A0A3E3IA91-F1
#
_cell.length_a   1.000
_cell.length_b   1.000
_cell.length_c   1.000
_cell.angle_alpha   90.00
_cell.angle_beta   90.00
_cell.angle_gamma   90.00
#
_symmetry.space_group_name_H-M   'P 1'
#
loop_
_entity.id
_entity.type
_entity.pdbx_description
1 polymer ?
#
loop_
_entity_poly.entity_id
_entity_poly.type
_entity_poly.pdbx_seq_one_letter_code
_entity_poly.pdbx_strand_id
1 'polypeptide(L)'
;MNRDRSYYRKQRKRAIRRKEGILRRIGGEAYVCAWAHGTSGRFAKGKIHCSCWMCRRKSYDDPQLRDKRMAIDASEQLCEIE
;
A
#
# COMPACT_ATOMS: atom_id res chain seq x y z
N MET A 1 8.31 2.53 -22.45
CA MET A 1 8.70 1.58 -21.38
C MET A 1 7.64 0.49 -21.28
N ASN A 2 7.85 -0.64 -21.96
CA ASN A 2 6.90 -1.74 -21.92
C ASN A 2 7.01 -2.47 -20.57
N ARG A 3 5.96 -2.35 -19.76
CA ARG A 3 5.86 -3.06 -18.49
C ARG A 3 5.74 -4.54 -18.77
N ASP A 4 6.63 -5.33 -18.18
CA ASP A 4 6.67 -6.77 -18.35
C ASP A 4 5.55 -7.48 -17.56
N ARG A 5 5.38 -8.78 -17.81
CA ARG A 5 4.39 -9.59 -17.09
C ARG A 5 4.67 -9.63 -15.58
N SER A 6 5.93 -9.50 -15.18
CA SER A 6 6.32 -9.46 -13.76
C SER A 6 5.77 -8.22 -13.05
N TYR A 7 5.79 -7.05 -13.71
CA TYR A 7 5.21 -5.81 -13.22
C TYR A 7 3.72 -5.98 -12.94
N TYR A 8 2.96 -6.54 -13.89
CA TYR A 8 1.52 -6.75 -13.70
C TYR A 8 1.22 -7.73 -12.56
N ARG A 9 2.02 -8.80 -12.40
CA ARG A 9 1.91 -9.73 -11.27
C ARG A 9 2.19 -9.02 -9.94
N LYS A 10 3.22 -8.16 -9.88
CA LYS A 10 3.56 -7.36 -8.70
C LYS A 10 2.43 -6.38 -8.34
N GLN A 11 1.87 -5.67 -9.32
CA GLN A 11 0.75 -4.75 -9.08
C GLN A 11 -0.49 -5.49 -8.58
N ARG A 12 -0.81 -6.64 -9.18
CA ARG A 12 -1.92 -7.49 -8.72
C ARG A 12 -1.73 -7.93 -7.26
N LYS A 13 -0.54 -8.41 -6.89
CA LYS A 13 -0.21 -8.82 -5.51
C LYS A 13 -0.33 -7.64 -4.53
N ARG A 14 0.12 -6.44 -4.93
CA ARG A 14 -0.02 -5.21 -4.14
C ARG A 14 -1.48 -4.86 -3.90
N ALA A 15 -2.32 -4.93 -4.93
CA ALA A 15 -3.74 -4.64 -4.82
C ALA A 15 -4.48 -5.63 -3.90
N ILE A 16 -4.20 -6.93 -4.02
CA ILE A 16 -4.74 -7.98 -3.15
C ILE A 16 -4.37 -7.70 -1.69
N ARG A 17 -3.07 -7.55 -1.39
CA ARG A 17 -2.56 -7.32 -0.03
C ARG A 17 -3.17 -6.07 0.61
N ARG A 18 -3.32 -4.98 -0.17
CA ARG A 18 -3.93 -3.74 0.34
C ARG A 18 -5.38 -3.97 0.75
N LYS A 19 -6.17 -4.65 -0.08
CA LYS A 19 -7.59 -4.93 0.19
C LYS A 19 -7.79 -5.87 1.36
N GLU A 20 -6.98 -6.93 1.43
CA GLU A 20 -6.96 -7.84 2.57
C GLU A 20 -6.63 -7.10 3.87
N GLY A 21 -5.58 -6.26 3.87
CA GLY A 21 -5.21 -5.46 5.04
C GLY A 21 -6.26 -4.43 5.46
N ILE A 22 -7.06 -3.90 4.52
CA ILE A 22 -8.21 -3.03 4.85
C ILE A 22 -9.28 -3.84 5.59
N LEU A 23 -9.70 -4.97 5.03
CA LEU A 23 -10.73 -5.83 5.63
C LEU A 23 -10.31 -6.35 6.99
N ARG A 24 -9.06 -6.83 7.13
CA ARG A 24 -8.50 -7.30 8.40
C ARG A 24 -8.52 -6.23 9.49
N ARG A 25 -8.28 -4.96 9.14
CA ARG A 25 -8.33 -3.86 10.12
C ARG A 25 -9.75 -3.41 10.48
N ILE A 26 -10.71 -3.55 9.58
CA ILE A 26 -12.10 -3.13 9.81
C ILE A 26 -12.87 -4.19 10.60
N GLY A 27 -12.68 -5.47 10.28
CA GLY A 27 -13.50 -6.55 10.85
C GLY A 27 -12.77 -7.89 10.96
N GLY A 28 -11.44 -7.87 11.01
CA GLY A 28 -10.63 -9.07 11.22
C GLY A 28 -10.73 -10.09 10.08
N GLU A 29 -10.42 -11.35 10.41
CA GLU A 29 -10.45 -12.46 9.46
C GLU A 29 -11.87 -12.78 8.98
N ALA A 30 -12.90 -12.52 9.79
CA ALA A 30 -14.29 -12.73 9.39
C ALA A 30 -14.64 -11.94 8.11
N TYR A 31 -14.19 -10.68 8.04
CA TYR A 31 -14.39 -9.84 6.87
C TYR A 31 -13.54 -10.28 5.68
N VAL A 32 -12.31 -10.73 5.92
CA VAL A 32 -11.45 -11.28 4.86
C VAL A 32 -12.11 -12.52 4.23
N CYS A 33 -12.56 -13.47 5.05
CA CYS A 33 -13.23 -14.68 4.60
C CYS A 33 -14.53 -14.39 3.85
N ALA A 34 -15.38 -13.51 4.39
CA ALA A 34 -16.66 -13.14 3.78
C ALA A 34 -16.48 -12.55 2.37
N TRP A 35 -15.48 -11.67 2.18
CA TRP A 35 -15.24 -11.02 0.89
C TRP A 35 -14.38 -11.83 -0.06
N ALA A 36 -13.48 -12.67 0.45
CA ALA A 36 -12.65 -13.54 -0.37
C ALA A 36 -13.44 -14.75 -0.90
N HIS A 37 -14.50 -15.18 -0.21
CA HIS A 37 -15.17 -16.46 -0.44
C HIS A 37 -14.16 -17.60 -0.56
N GLY A 38 -13.21 -17.68 0.39
CA GLY A 38 -12.13 -18.67 0.40
C GLY A 38 -10.99 -18.44 -0.60
N THR A 39 -11.05 -17.43 -1.47
CA THR A 39 -10.00 -17.18 -2.49
C THR A 39 -9.53 -15.72 -2.51
N SER A 40 -8.30 -15.49 -2.02
CA SER A 40 -7.67 -14.14 -1.99
C SER A 40 -7.54 -13.50 -3.38
N GLY A 41 -7.53 -14.30 -4.45
CA GLY A 41 -7.51 -13.84 -5.84
C GLY A 41 -8.69 -12.94 -6.23
N ARG A 42 -9.84 -13.03 -5.54
CA ARG A 42 -11.01 -12.16 -5.79
C ARG A 42 -10.73 -10.70 -5.50
N PHE A 43 -9.83 -10.41 -4.56
CA PHE A 43 -9.41 -9.04 -4.28
C PHE A 43 -8.70 -8.37 -5.47
N ALA A 44 -8.19 -9.12 -6.45
CA ALA A 44 -7.64 -8.50 -7.66
C ALA A 44 -8.72 -7.76 -8.47
N LYS A 45 -9.93 -8.32 -8.57
CA LYS A 45 -11.04 -7.77 -9.37
C LYS A 45 -12.06 -6.99 -8.54
N GLY A 46 -12.31 -7.36 -7.27
CA GLY A 46 -13.33 -6.74 -6.43
C GLY A 46 -13.06 -5.26 -6.14
N LYS A 47 -14.07 -4.40 -6.26
CA LYS A 47 -13.98 -2.98 -5.94
C LYS A 47 -14.21 -2.78 -4.44
N ILE A 48 -13.19 -2.31 -3.72
CA ILE A 48 -13.30 -1.86 -2.33
C ILE A 48 -12.96 -0.37 -2.35
N HIS A 49 -13.98 0.48 -2.37
CA HIS A 49 -13.85 1.94 -2.32
C HIS A 49 -14.04 2.39 -0.87
N CYS A 50 -12.95 2.71 -0.18
CA CYS A 50 -13.00 3.40 1.12
C CYS A 50 -12.27 4.73 0.97
N SER A 51 -12.97 5.83 1.26
CA SER A 51 -12.42 7.18 1.39
C SER A 51 -12.00 7.52 2.83
N CYS A 52 -12.17 6.57 3.76
CA CYS A 52 -11.75 6.69 5.15
C CYS A 52 -10.27 7.10 5.28
N TRP A 53 -9.92 7.81 6.36
CA TRP A 53 -8.56 8.32 6.60
C TRP A 53 -7.47 7.24 6.45
N MET A 54 -7.77 5.99 6.86
CA MET A 54 -6.89 4.82 6.69
C MET A 54 -6.65 4.40 5.25
N CYS A 55 -7.62 4.63 4.35
CA CYS A 55 -7.56 4.26 2.94
C CYS A 55 -7.27 5.44 2.01
N ARG A 56 -7.41 6.67 2.54
CA ARG A 56 -7.10 7.94 1.89
C ARG A 56 -5.59 8.12 1.72
N ARG A 57 -4.76 7.64 2.66
CA ARG A 57 -3.30 7.72 2.52
C ARG A 57 -2.80 6.85 1.35
N LYS A 58 -2.10 7.46 0.40
CA LYS A 58 -1.56 6.89 -0.83
C LYS A 58 -0.09 7.22 -0.92
N SER A 59 0.61 6.54 -1.83
CA SER A 59 2.04 6.76 -2.03
C SER A 59 2.41 8.16 -2.55
N TYR A 60 1.43 8.95 -2.99
CA TYR A 60 1.62 10.36 -3.37
C TYR A 60 1.36 11.33 -2.21
N ASP A 61 0.78 10.87 -1.09
CA ASP A 61 0.66 11.66 0.14
C ASP A 61 1.94 11.58 0.98
N ASP A 62 2.85 10.64 0.66
CA ASP A 62 4.16 10.52 1.28
C ASP A 62 5.22 11.24 0.42
N PRO A 63 6.22 11.91 1.03
CA PRO A 63 7.34 12.49 0.29
C PRO A 63 8.04 11.44 -0.57
N GLN A 64 8.57 11.86 -1.73
CA GLN A 64 9.27 10.93 -2.60
C GLN A 64 10.51 10.37 -1.89
N LEU A 65 10.98 9.20 -2.33
CA LEU A 65 12.16 8.57 -1.72
C LEU A 65 13.39 9.49 -1.79
N ARG A 66 13.50 10.31 -2.85
CA ARG A 66 14.55 11.32 -2.98
C ARG A 66 14.45 12.36 -1.87
N ASP A 67 13.28 12.94 -1.67
CA ASP A 67 13.06 13.98 -0.66
C ASP A 67 13.30 13.44 0.75
N LYS A 68 12.92 12.18 0.99
CA LYS A 68 13.22 11.48 2.25
C LYS A 68 14.71 11.31 2.49
N ARG A 69 15.50 10.98 1.45
CA ARG A 69 16.96 10.89 1.55
C ARG A 69 17.57 12.26 1.85
N MET A 70 17.17 13.29 1.10
CA MET A 70 17.66 14.65 1.34
C MET A 70 17.33 15.14 2.76
N ALA A 71 16.17 14.77 3.30
CA ALA A 71 15.82 15.10 4.68
C ALA A 71 16.69 14.38 5.72
N ILE A 72 17.08 13.12 5.46
CA ILE A 72 18.01 12.37 6.30
C ILE A 72 19.40 13.01 6.22
N ASP A 73 19.92 13.23 5.01
CA ASP A 73 21.24 13.84 4.79
C ASP A 73 21.33 15.22 5.47
N ALA A 74 20.27 16.04 5.36
CA ALA A 74 20.21 17.34 6.03
C ALA A 74 20.18 17.21 7.57
N SER A 75 19.51 16.19 8.11
CA SER A 75 19.50 15.94 9.56
C SER A 75 20.86 15.48 10.08
N GLU A 76 21.59 14.68 9.28
CA GLU A 76 22.95 14.24 9.60
C GLU A 76 23.92 15.43 9.62
N GLN A 77 23.85 16.32 8.62
CA GLN A 77 24.65 17.54 8.59
C GLN A 77 24.40 18.47 9.78
N LEU A 78 23.15 18.59 10.24
CA LEU A 78 22.82 19.40 11.43
C LEU A 78 23.43 18.79 12.70
N CYS A 79 23.44 17.46 12.81
CA CYS A 79 24.01 16.75 13.95
C CYS A 79 25.55 16.81 13.96
N GLU A 80 26.20 16.94 12.80
CA GLU A 80 27.66 17.12 12.70
C GLU A 80 28.14 18.53 13.07
N ILE A 81 27.23 19.50 13.17
CA ILE A 81 27.54 20.90 13.51
C ILE A 81 27.38 21.18 15.02
N GLU A 82 26.65 20.33 15.75
CA GLU A 82 26.52 20.36 17.22
C GLU A 82 27.68 19.65 17.93
#